data_AF-A0A1V5WF36-F1
#
_entry.id   AF-A0A1V5WF36-F1
#
_cell.length_a   1.000
_cell.length_b   1.000
_cell.length_c   1.000
_cell.angle_alpha   90.00
_cell.angle_beta   90.00
_cell.angle_gamma   90.00
#
_symmetry.space_group_name_H-M   'P 1'
#
loop_
_entity.id
_entity.type
_entity.pdbx_description
1 polymer ?
#
loop_
_entity_poly.entity_id
_entity_poly.type
_entity_poly.pdbx_seq_one_letter_code
_entity_poly.pdbx_strand_id
1 'polypeptide(L)' 'MKIRAVCEYDVETKSWSVTCPELPGLTSCGDTETQALENFKQAIDLFFTPDDDALPVESKVVEMVV' A
#
# COMPACT_ATOMS: atom_id res chain seq x y z
N MET A 1 3.37 -8.36 9.67
CA MET A 1 2.17 -7.58 10.06
C MET A 1 0.94 -8.22 9.43
N LYS A 2 -0.25 -8.07 10.04
CA LYS A 2 -1.53 -8.43 9.42
C LYS A 2 -2.31 -7.13 9.21
N ILE A 3 -2.65 -6.82 7.96
CA ILE A 3 -3.49 -5.66 7.62
C ILE A 3 -4.75 -6.15 6.91
N ARG A 4 -5.83 -5.39 7.00
CA ARG A 4 -7.08 -5.74 6.34
C ARG A 4 -7.09 -5.12 4.95
N ALA A 5 -7.57 -5.87 3.97
CA ALA A 5 -7.77 -5.38 2.62
C ALA A 5 -9.27 -5.38 2.34
N VAL A 6 -9.79 -4.25 1.89
CA VAL A 6 -11.16 -4.12 1.37
C VAL A 6 -11.06 -4.18 -0.14
N CYS A 7 -11.63 -5.21 -0.75
CA CYS A 7 -11.62 -5.42 -2.19
C CYS A 7 -13.03 -5.19 -2.74
N GLU A 8 -13.18 -4.25 -3.66
CA GLU A 8 -14.47 -3.82 -4.21
C GLU A 8 -14.37 -3.72 -5.73
N TYR A 9 -15.37 -4.26 -6.43
CA TYR A 9 -15.48 -4.09 -7.88
C TYR A 9 -16.12 -2.74 -8.20
N ASP A 10 -15.39 -1.92 -8.95
CA ASP A 10 -15.83 -0.62 -9.41
C ASP A 10 -16.46 -0.77 -10.81
N VAL A 11 -17.77 -0.52 -10.87
CA VAL A 11 -18.56 -0.69 -12.11
C VAL A 11 -18.30 0.39 -13.16
N GLU A 12 -17.84 1.58 -12.74
CA GLU A 12 -17.58 2.70 -13.64
C GLU A 12 -16.27 2.49 -14.42
N THR A 13 -15.23 2.08 -13.71
CA THR A 13 -13.91 1.76 -14.26
C THR A 13 -13.81 0.32 -14.76
N LYS A 14 -14.79 -0.52 -14.42
CA LYS A 14 -14.83 -1.97 -14.71
C LYS A 14 -13.62 -2.72 -14.15
N SER A 15 -13.10 -2.26 -13.01
CA SER A 15 -11.88 -2.78 -12.40
C SER A 15 -12.11 -3.12 -10.93
N TRP A 16 -11.22 -3.93 -10.36
CA TRP A 16 -11.16 -4.21 -8.94
C TRP A 16 -10.29 -3.19 -8.25
N SER A 17 -10.79 -2.62 -7.16
CA SER A 17 -10.08 -1.71 -6.26
C SER A 17 -9.81 -2.40 -4.93
N VAL A 18 -8.62 -2.17 -4.37
CA VAL A 18 -8.22 -2.69 -3.06
C VAL A 18 -7.72 -1.55 -2.20
N THR A 19 -8.26 -1.42 -1.00
CA THR A 19 -7.91 -0.35 -0.05
C THR A 19 -7.62 -0.90 1.35
N CYS A 20 -6.81 -0.17 2.12
CA CYS A 20 -6.44 -0.51 3.49
C CYS A 20 -7.07 0.49 4.49
N PRO A 21 -7.92 0.05 5.43
CA PRO A 21 -8.43 0.95 6.47
C PRO A 21 -7.34 1.33 7.50
N GLU A 22 -6.30 0.51 7.70
CA GLU A 22 -5.20 0.82 8.62
C GLU A 22 -4.19 1.83 8.05
N LEU A 23 -4.04 1.88 6.73
CA LEU A 23 -3.06 2.71 6.02
C LEU A 23 -3.81 3.59 5.00
N PRO A 24 -4.44 4.69 5.46
CA PRO A 24 -5.12 5.61 4.56
C PRO A 24 -4.10 6.17 3.55
N GLY A 25 -4.39 5.96 2.26
CA GLY A 25 -3.51 6.31 1.15
C GLY A 25 -2.86 5.11 0.46
N LEU A 26 -2.88 3.92 1.07
CA LEU A 26 -2.45 2.71 0.39
C LEU A 26 -3.63 2.07 -0.36
N THR A 27 -3.61 2.22 -1.68
CA THR A 27 -4.66 1.75 -2.58
C THR A 27 -4.04 1.09 -3.82
N SER A 28 -4.73 0.09 -4.36
CA SER A 28 -4.33 -0.62 -5.56
C SER A 28 -5.55 -0.91 -6.44
N CYS A 29 -5.33 -1.16 -7.73
CA CYS A 29 -6.36 -1.58 -8.66
C CYS A 29 -5.87 -2.66 -9.62
N GLY A 30 -6.79 -3.37 -10.26
CA GLY A 30 -6.49 -4.37 -11.28
C GLY A 30 -7.73 -4.82 -12.04
N ASP A 31 -7.56 -5.39 -13.23
CA ASP A 31 -8.69 -5.86 -14.06
C ASP A 31 -9.39 -7.07 -13.45
N THR A 32 -8.68 -7.83 -12.61
CA THR A 32 -9.18 -8.99 -11.88
C THR A 32 -8.93 -8.83 -10.38
N GLU A 33 -9.74 -9.52 -9.56
CA GLU A 33 -9.59 -9.54 -8.11
C GLU A 33 -8.17 -9.97 -7.70
N THR A 34 -7.67 -11.05 -8.29
CA THR A 34 -6.32 -11.58 -8.03
C THR A 34 -5.24 -10.55 -8.34
N GLN A 35 -5.34 -9.87 -9.49
CA GLN A 35 -4.37 -8.86 -9.90
C GLN A 35 -4.39 -7.65 -8.96
N ALA A 36 -5.58 -7.19 -8.54
CA ALA A 36 -5.69 -6.06 -7.63
C ALA A 36 -5.08 -6.38 -6.25
N LEU A 37 -5.27 -7.62 -5.76
CA LEU A 37 -4.68 -8.11 -4.52
C LEU A 37 -3.15 -8.30 -4.62
N GLU A 38 -2.66 -8.81 -5.75
CA GLU A 38 -1.22 -8.96 -5.99
C GLU A 38 -0.53 -7.60 -6.06
N ASN A 39 -1.11 -6.65 -6.80
CA ASN A 39 -0.65 -5.27 -6.86
C ASN A 39 -0.67 -4.61 -5.46
N PHE A 40 -1.72 -4.86 -4.67
CA PHE A 40 -1.81 -4.34 -3.30
C PHE A 40 -0.71 -4.92 -2.40
N LYS A 41 -0.41 -6.21 -2.54
CA LYS A 41 0.69 -6.86 -1.82
C LYS A 41 2.04 -6.24 -2.16
N GLN A 42 2.30 -5.96 -3.44
CA GLN A 42 3.51 -5.27 -3.88
C GLN A 42 3.58 -3.84 -3.34
N ALA A 43 2.46 -3.12 -3.33
CA ALA A 43 2.39 -1.77 -2.78
C ALA A 43 2.74 -1.72 -1.29
N ILE A 44 2.29 -2.71 -0.50
CA ILE A 44 2.67 -2.84 0.92
C ILE A 44 4.18 -3.06 1.05
N ASP A 45 4.75 -3.97 0.26
CA ASP A 45 6.18 -4.32 0.32
C ASP A 45 7.04 -3.09 -0.01
N LEU A 46 6.66 -2.35 -1.05
CA LEU A 46 7.31 -1.10 -1.43
C LEU A 46 7.16 -0.02 -0.36
N PHE A 47 5.97 0.10 0.27
CA PHE A 47 5.72 1.12 1.30
C PHE A 47 6.62 0.96 2.53
N PHE A 48 6.99 -0.28 2.90
CA PHE A 48 7.88 -0.56 4.01
C PHE A 48 9.35 -0.67 3.61
N THR A 49 9.66 -0.57 2.31
CA THR A 49 11.05 -0.58 1.85
C THR A 49 11.69 0.77 2.23
N PRO A 50 12.83 0.76 2.94
CA PRO A 50 13.54 1.99 3.25
C PRO A 50 14.09 2.62 1.97
N ASP A 51 13.82 3.90 1.77
CA ASP A 51 14.45 4.69 0.71
C ASP A 51 15.91 5.01 1.11
N ASP A 52 16.81 4.90 0.14
CA ASP A 52 18.24 5.26 0.26
C ASP A 52 18.47 6.78 0.09
N ASP A 53 17.40 7.58 0.11
CA ASP A 53 17.49 9.02 -0.08
C ASP A 53 18.35 9.67 1.01
N ALA A 54 19.24 10.55 0.56
CA ALA A 54 20.12 11.30 1.44
C ALA A 54 19.27 12.22 2.34
N LEU A 55 19.08 11.80 3.58
CA LEU A 55 18.42 12.63 4.58
C LEU A 55 19.28 13.89 4.82
N PRO A 56 18.66 15.07 4.95
CA PRO A 56 19.37 16.29 5.35
C PRO A 56 20.23 16.05 6.59
N VAL A 57 21.38 16.74 6.69
CA VAL A 57 22.38 16.53 7.76
C VAL A 57 21.79 16.66 9.18
N GLU A 58 20.72 17.44 9.36
CA GLU A 58 20.07 17.64 10.66
C GLU A 58 18.92 16.65 10.93
N SER A 59 18.72 15.64 10.08
CA SER A 59 17.67 14.64 10.23
C SER A 59 18.12 13.49 11.14
N LYS A 60 17.19 12.97 11.93
CA LYS A 60 17.40 11.75 12.72
C LYS A 60 16.33 10.73 12.40
N VAL A 61 16.75 9.54 11.95
CA VAL A 61 15.87 8.38 11.86
C VAL A 61 15.64 7.85 13.26
N VAL A 62 14.38 7.70 13.65
CA VAL A 62 13.98 7.10 14.92
C VAL A 62 13.02 5.97 14.62
N GLU A 63 13.39 4.75 15.01
CA GLU A 63 12.49 3.61 14.94
C GLU A 63 11.42 3.76 16.03
N MET A 64 10.16 3.80 15.62
CA MET A 64 9.03 3.83 16.54
C MET A 64 8.25 2.53 16.39
N VAL A 65 8.11 1.80 17.50
CA VAL A 65 7.21 0.65 17.60
C VAL A 65 5.95 1.18 18.30
N VAL A 66 4.82 1.11 17.60
CA VAL A 66 3.50 1.48 18.14
C VAL A 66 2.85 0.27 18.80
#